data_AF-A0A6I3U7K8-F1
#
_entry.id   AF-A0A6I3U7K8-F1
#
_cell.length_a   1.000
_cell.length_b   1.000
_cell.length_c   1.000
_cell.angle_alpha   90.00
_cell.angle_beta   90.00
_cell.angle_gamma   90.00
#
_symmetry.space_group_name_H-M   'P 1'
#
loop_
_entity.id
_entity.type
_entity.pdbx_description
1 polymer ?
#
loop_
_entity_poly.entity_id
_entity_poly.type
_entity_poly.pdbx_seq_one_letter_code
_entity_poly.pdbx_strand_id
1 'polypeptide(L)' 'MSNKLHILQIGNRNWSHYYEIPENIEWHFFWPGSTTAIKKVMKMEGIRTFSGVVIENPDYLP' A
#
# COMPACT_ATOMS: atom_id res chain seq x y z
N MET A 1 14.74 15.65 -1.96
CA MET A 1 13.96 14.40 -2.02
C MET A 1 12.52 14.78 -1.77
N SER A 2 11.60 14.41 -2.66
CA SER A 2 10.18 14.68 -2.43
C SER A 2 9.71 13.75 -1.31
N ASN A 3 9.22 14.28 -0.20
CA ASN A 3 8.62 13.50 0.88
C ASN A 3 7.28 12.93 0.38
N LYS A 4 7.33 11.86 -0.42
CA LYS A 4 6.13 11.17 -0.87
C LYS A 4 5.47 10.44 0.31
N LEU A 5 4.15 10.50 0.36
CA LEU A 5 3.35 9.74 1.33
C LEU A 5 3.14 8.34 0.77
N HIS A 6 3.53 7.32 1.52
CA HIS A 6 3.34 5.93 1.12
C HIS A 6 1.98 5.44 1.65
N ILE A 7 1.07 5.06 0.76
CA ILE A 7 -0.23 4.49 1.13
C ILE A 7 -0.23 3.00 0.80
N LEU A 8 -0.55 2.16 1.78
CA LEU A 8 -0.71 0.72 1.60
C LEU A 8 -2.20 0.39 1.42
N GLN A 9 -2.54 -0.32 0.36
CA GLN A 9 -3.86 -0.88 0.15
C GLN A 9 -3.78 -2.42 0.24
N ILE A 10 -4.67 -3.02 1.04
CA ILE A 10 -4.92 -4.46 1.08
C ILE A 10 -6.32 -4.72 0.56
N GLY A 11 -6.43 -5.45 -0.55
CA GLY A 11 -7.72 -5.73 -1.16
C GLY A 11 -7.65 -6.54 -2.44
N ASN A 12 -8.80 -6.70 -3.09
CA ASN A 12 -8.95 -7.48 -4.31
C ASN A 12 -8.89 -6.62 -5.58
N ARG A 13 -8.95 -5.29 -5.45
CA ARG A 13 -8.89 -4.36 -6.60
C ARG A 13 -7.88 -3.26 -6.33
N ASN A 14 -6.93 -3.04 -7.24
CA ASN A 14 -6.00 -1.93 -7.11
C ASN A 14 -6.69 -0.59 -7.40
N TRP A 15 -6.88 0.25 -6.40
CA TRP A 15 -7.56 1.55 -6.55
C TRP A 15 -6.79 2.53 -7.44
N SER A 16 -5.47 2.40 -7.55
CA SER A 16 -4.70 3.27 -8.46
C SER A 16 -5.01 3.05 -9.94
N HIS A 17 -5.73 1.97 -10.29
CA HIS A 17 -6.22 1.74 -11.65
C HIS A 17 -7.57 2.42 -11.93
N TYR A 18 -8.29 2.87 -10.89
CA TYR A 18 -9.64 3.41 -11.01
C TYR A 18 -9.74 4.88 -10.61
N TYR A 19 -8.79 5.37 -9.82
CA TYR A 19 -8.78 6.74 -9.30
C TYR A 19 -7.45 7.40 -9.59
N GLU A 20 -7.50 8.71 -9.82
CA GLU A 20 -6.31 9.53 -9.92
C GLU A 20 -5.59 9.58 -8.56
N ILE A 21 -4.30 9.25 -8.56
CA ILE A 21 -3.45 9.29 -7.37
C ILE A 21 -2.68 10.62 -7.39
N PRO A 22 -2.78 11.44 -6.32
CA PRO A 22 -2.00 12.67 -6.19
C PRO A 22 -0.49 12.42 -6.38
N GLU A 23 0.21 13.36 -7.02
CA GLU A 23 1.63 13.21 -7.38
C GLU A 23 2.55 12.97 -6.16
N ASN A 24 2.16 13.49 -4.99
CA ASN A 24 2.88 13.33 -3.73
C ASN A 24 2.56 12.01 -3.01
N ILE A 25 1.75 11.13 -3.59
CA ILE A 25 1.40 9.82 -3.03
C ILE A 25 2.05 8.71 -3.85
N GLU A 26 2.64 7.76 -3.14
CA GLU A 26 3.07 6.48 -3.70
C GLU A 26 2.12 5.39 -3.21
N TRP A 27 1.41 4.76 -4.16
CA TRP A 27 0.34 3.81 -3.87
C TRP A 27 0.83 2.36 -3.99
N HIS A 28 0.73 1.61 -2.90
CA HIS A 28 1.20 0.24 -2.78
C HIS A 28 0.03 -0.71 -2.65
N PHE A 29 -0.24 -1.52 -3.67
CA PHE A 29 -1.35 -2.49 -3.65
C PHE A 29 -0.87 -3.93 -3.39
N PHE A 30 -1.54 -4.63 -2.47
CA PHE A 30 -1.32 -6.04 -2.20
C PHE A 30 -2.63 -6.79 -1.99
N TRP A 31 -2.63 -8.07 -2.38
CA TRP A 31 -3.72 -9.00 -2.08
C TRP A 31 -3.79 -9.33 -0.57
N PRO A 32 -4.95 -9.71 -0.03
CA PRO A 32 -5.09 -10.20 1.34
C PRO A 32 -4.10 -11.33 1.66
N GLY A 33 -3.59 -11.37 2.89
CA GLY A 33 -2.62 -12.40 3.33
C GLY A 33 -1.18 -12.23 2.79
N SER A 34 -0.90 -11.18 2.00
CA SER A 34 0.43 -10.96 1.37
C SER A 34 1.50 -10.37 2.30
N THR A 35 1.45 -10.66 3.60
CA THR A 35 2.32 -10.04 4.62
C THR A 35 3.83 -10.19 4.31
N THR A 36 4.23 -11.33 3.74
CA THR A 36 5.62 -11.57 3.33
C THR A 36 6.05 -10.66 2.16
N ALA A 37 5.16 -10.46 1.19
CA ALA A 37 5.43 -9.60 0.04
C ALA A 37 5.54 -8.13 0.47
N ILE A 38 4.65 -7.67 1.34
CA ILE A 38 4.68 -6.31 1.92
C ILE A 38 6.02 -6.05 2.61
N LYS A 39 6.47 -6.95 3.50
CA LYS A 39 7.76 -6.82 4.20
C LYS A 39 8.96 -6.79 3.24
N LYS A 40 8.90 -7.56 2.15
CA LYS A 40 9.96 -7.59 1.14
C LYS A 40 10.06 -6.26 0.39
N VAL A 41 8.92 -5.70 -0.04
CA VAL A 41 8.86 -4.39 -0.71
C VAL A 41 9.33 -3.29 0.23
N MET A 42 8.86 -3.28 1.48
CA MET A 42 9.33 -2.32 2.48
C MET A 42 10.86 -2.32 2.64
N LYS A 43 11.47 -3.51 2.67
CA LYS A 43 12.94 -3.63 2.74
C LYS A 43 13.63 -3.16 1.45
N MET A 44 13.11 -3.53 0.29
CA MET A 44 13.72 -3.22 -1.01
C MET A 44 13.65 -1.73 -1.34
N GLU A 45 12.54 -1.08 -1.02
CA GLU A 45 12.28 0.34 -1.32
C GLU A 45 12.67 1.27 -0.16
N GLY A 46 13.15 0.71 0.96
CA GLY A 46 13.54 1.49 2.13
C GLY A 46 12.36 2.13 2.86
N ILE A 47 11.13 1.66 2.63
CA ILE A 47 9.92 2.13 3.29
C ILE A 47 9.91 1.64 4.73
N ARG A 48 10.01 2.59 5.68
CA ARG A 48 9.97 2.29 7.11
C ARG A 48 8.55 2.27 7.67
N THR A 49 7.69 3.15 7.15
CA THR A 49 6.31 3.31 7.60
C THR A 49 5.43 3.70 6.43
N PHE A 50 4.16 3.28 6.49
CA PHE A 50 3.12 3.81 5.61
C PHE A 50 2.45 4.99 6.30
N SER A 51 2.13 6.03 5.53
CA SER A 51 1.37 7.21 5.98
C SER A 51 -0.11 6.90 6.17
N GLY A 52 -0.62 5.86 5.53
CA GLY A 52 -1.99 5.38 5.66
C GLY A 52 -2.15 3.95 5.15
N VAL A 53 -3.15 3.26 5.68
CA VAL A 53 -3.51 1.89 5.27
C VAL A 53 -4.98 1.85 4.90
N VAL A 54 -5.30 1.33 3.71
CA VAL A 54 -6.66 1.08 3.23
C VAL A 54 -6.88 -0.42 3.23
N ILE A 55 -7.91 -0.88 3.93
CA ILE A 55 -8.29 -2.29 3.99
C ILE A 55 -9.69 -2.40 3.40
N GLU A 56 -9.83 -3.08 2.26
CA GLU A 56 -11.11 -3.16 1.55
C GLU A 56 -12.17 -3.96 2.30
N ASN A 57 -11.75 -4.98 3.05
CA ASN A 57 -12.63 -5.76 3.94
C ASN A 57 -11.89 -6.04 5.26
N PRO A 58 -12.47 -5.68 6.43
CA PRO A 58 -11.86 -5.98 7.73
C PRO A 58 -11.53 -7.46 7.95
N ASP A 59 -12.24 -8.40 7.30
CA ASP A 59 -11.99 -9.84 7.39
C ASP A 59 -10.60 -10.25 6.82
N TYR A 60 -9.89 -9.34 6.14
CA TYR A 60 -8.52 -9.56 5.68
C TYR A 60 -7.48 -9.42 6.79
N LEU A 61 -7.89 -8.88 7.95
CA LEU A 61 -7.04 -8.84 9.13
C LEU A 61 -7.17 -10.15 9.92
N PRO A 62 -6.06 -10.65 10.48
CA PRO A 62 -6.06 -11.83 11.35
C PRO A 62 -6.76 -11.59 12.68
#